data_AF-A0A351J7Q3-F1
#
_entry.id   AF-A0A351J7Q3-F1
#
_cell.length_a   1.000
_cell.length_b   1.000
_cell.length_c   1.000
_cell.angle_alpha   90.00
_cell.angle_beta   90.00
_cell.angle_gamma   90.00
#
_symmetry.space_group_name_H-M   'P 1'
#
loop_
_entity.id
_entity.type
_entity.pdbx_description
1 polymer ?
#
loop_
_entity_poly.entity_id
_entity_poly.type
_entity_poly.pdbx_seq_one_letter_code
_entity_poly.pdbx_strand_id
1 'polypeptide(L)'
;GGDHLNAGYTMIYEGLAMNVKPRKVQAKAELTVLNQNIMEAASAAGSCLFTLYAFVPGFLIKKPHSVISRVVNAVMASSLVAATLRLVMKANDKVLPIHMPGLPHSQLISAVTGMRVKFMTLCQIGERGYNLERLYNVKRGLTAADDRLPGRLVNELEDPQLPDSKVPLAILKRKYYRIRGWDQSGVPLAKTLRRLGLVLRDFLI
;
A
#
# COMPACT_ATOMS: atom_id res chain seq x y z
N GLY A 1 -11.29 13.49 -0.79
CA GLY A 1 -12.48 13.13 0.01
C GLY A 1 -12.45 11.70 0.55
N GLY A 2 -11.75 10.74 -0.07
CA GLY A 2 -11.58 9.35 0.44
C GLY A 2 -10.18 9.03 1.02
N ASP A 3 -9.25 9.99 1.00
CA ASP A 3 -7.81 9.77 1.16
C ASP A 3 -7.37 9.24 2.55
N HIS A 4 -8.11 9.56 3.62
CA HIS A 4 -7.73 9.09 4.96
C HIS A 4 -8.00 7.60 5.17
N LEU A 5 -9.03 7.03 4.54
CA LEU A 5 -9.39 5.61 4.69
C LEU A 5 -8.54 4.70 3.79
N ASN A 6 -8.06 5.22 2.66
CA ASN A 6 -7.17 4.50 1.74
C ASN A 6 -5.68 4.75 2.06
N ALA A 7 -5.33 5.05 3.31
CA ALA A 7 -3.95 5.35 3.71
C ALA A 7 -3.00 4.14 3.71
N GLY A 8 -3.47 2.94 3.38
CA GLY A 8 -2.64 1.72 3.29
C GLY A 8 -2.28 1.10 4.65
N TYR A 9 -3.04 1.45 5.70
CA TYR A 9 -2.84 1.13 7.12
C TYR A 9 -1.93 -0.08 7.42
N THR A 10 -0.62 0.15 7.55
CA THR A 10 0.31 -0.91 7.96
C THR A 10 0.12 -1.32 9.42
N MET A 11 -0.63 -0.53 10.20
CA MET A 11 -1.03 -0.83 11.58
C MET A 11 -1.68 -2.22 11.72
N ILE A 12 -2.36 -2.71 10.68
CA ILE A 12 -2.91 -4.07 10.69
C ILE A 12 -1.82 -5.11 10.97
N TYR A 13 -0.63 -4.93 10.41
CA TYR A 13 0.50 -5.84 10.58
C TYR A 13 1.30 -5.58 11.85
N GLU A 14 1.23 -4.36 12.37
CA GLU A 14 2.13 -3.88 13.40
C GLU A 14 1.56 -4.02 14.81
N GLY A 15 0.23 -4.01 14.96
CA GLY A 15 -0.40 -4.15 16.28
C GLY A 15 -1.83 -4.69 16.33
N LEU A 16 -2.55 -4.78 15.20
CA LEU A 16 -3.94 -5.30 15.23
C LEU A 16 -4.02 -6.81 14.98
N ALA A 17 -3.46 -7.30 13.87
CA ALA A 17 -3.59 -8.69 13.45
C ALA A 17 -2.27 -9.47 13.55
N MET A 18 -1.14 -8.77 13.57
CA MET A 18 0.21 -9.34 13.66
C MET A 18 1.07 -8.47 14.58
N ASN A 19 2.26 -8.97 14.92
CA ASN A 19 3.24 -8.29 15.79
C ASN A 19 4.52 -7.95 15.02
N VAL A 20 4.37 -7.40 13.81
CA VAL A 20 5.53 -6.93 13.03
C VAL A 20 6.10 -5.70 13.71
N LYS A 21 7.42 -5.67 13.93
CA LYS A 21 8.07 -4.53 14.60
C LYS A 21 7.79 -3.22 13.83
N PRO A 22 7.11 -2.22 14.43
CA PRO A 22 6.71 -0.99 13.72
C PRO A 22 7.88 -0.17 13.17
N ARG A 23 9.05 -0.28 13.81
CA ARG A 23 10.28 0.43 13.47
C ARG A 23 11.04 -0.15 12.28
N LYS A 24 10.66 -1.34 11.78
CA LYS A 24 11.30 -1.93 10.58
C LYS A 24 10.78 -1.29 9.30
N VAL A 25 11.64 -0.55 8.60
CA VAL A 25 11.29 0.22 7.39
C VAL A 25 11.47 -0.54 6.07
N GLN A 26 12.09 -1.73 6.10
CA GLN A 26 12.62 -2.40 4.91
C GLN A 26 11.55 -2.86 3.93
N ALA A 27 10.33 -3.18 4.36
CA ALA A 27 9.18 -3.51 3.48
C ALA A 27 7.99 -2.56 3.65
N LYS A 28 8.08 -1.58 4.57
CA LYS A 28 6.94 -0.76 5.00
C LYS A 28 6.30 0.01 3.86
N ALA A 29 7.11 0.61 3.00
CA ALA A 29 6.62 1.34 1.83
C ALA A 29 5.92 0.41 0.81
N GLU A 30 6.48 -0.78 0.54
CA GLU A 30 5.88 -1.76 -0.36
C GLU A 30 4.52 -2.25 0.15
N LEU A 31 4.43 -2.57 1.45
CA LEU A 31 3.18 -2.96 2.11
C LEU A 31 2.16 -1.83 2.06
N THR A 32 2.59 -0.59 2.29
CA THR A 32 1.72 0.58 2.18
C THR A 32 1.16 0.71 0.76
N VAL A 33 2.00 0.66 -0.28
CA VAL A 33 1.55 0.74 -1.67
C VAL A 33 0.58 -0.38 -2.02
N LEU A 34 0.90 -1.62 -1.65
CA LEU A 34 0.03 -2.76 -1.90
C LEU A 34 -1.34 -2.56 -1.24
N ASN A 35 -1.35 -2.20 0.05
CA ASN A 35 -2.57 -1.96 0.81
C ASN A 35 -3.40 -0.83 0.20
N GLN A 36 -2.77 0.29 -0.15
CA GLN A 36 -3.45 1.40 -0.83
C GLN A 36 -4.11 0.95 -2.13
N ASN A 37 -3.42 0.14 -2.93
CA ASN A 37 -3.97 -0.33 -4.20
C ASN A 37 -5.16 -1.28 -4.00
N ILE A 38 -5.09 -2.25 -3.08
CA ILE A 38 -6.23 -3.14 -2.83
C ILE A 38 -7.40 -2.40 -2.16
N MET A 39 -7.10 -1.42 -1.29
CA MET A 39 -8.09 -0.56 -0.63
C MET A 39 -8.82 0.31 -1.64
N GLU A 40 -8.08 1.00 -2.50
CA GLU A 40 -8.66 1.82 -3.55
C GLU A 40 -9.57 1.00 -4.48
N ALA A 41 -9.12 -0.19 -4.87
CA ALA A 41 -9.93 -1.08 -5.70
C ALA A 41 -11.21 -1.58 -4.99
N ALA A 42 -11.12 -1.91 -3.69
CA ALA A 42 -12.29 -2.30 -2.90
C ALA A 42 -13.27 -1.13 -2.72
N SER A 43 -12.76 0.08 -2.47
CA SER A 43 -13.55 1.31 -2.37
C SER A 43 -14.30 1.58 -3.68
N ALA A 44 -13.60 1.52 -4.82
CA ALA A 44 -14.19 1.70 -6.14
C ALA A 44 -15.27 0.64 -6.47
N ALA A 45 -15.15 -0.57 -5.91
CA ALA A 45 -16.15 -1.62 -6.02
C ALA A 45 -17.32 -1.48 -5.03
N GLY A 46 -17.38 -0.41 -4.22
CA GLY A 46 -18.43 -0.18 -3.22
C GLY A 46 -18.33 -1.10 -1.99
N SER A 47 -17.18 -1.74 -1.78
CA SER A 47 -16.95 -2.63 -0.63
C SER A 47 -16.32 -1.88 0.54
N CYS A 48 -16.71 -2.22 1.78
CA CYS A 48 -16.06 -1.68 2.97
C CYS A 48 -14.57 -2.09 3.03
N LEU A 49 -13.68 -1.13 3.24
CA LEU A 49 -12.22 -1.31 3.24
C LEU A 49 -11.73 -2.30 4.30
N PHE A 50 -12.39 -2.34 5.47
CA PHE A 50 -12.02 -3.23 6.56
C PHE A 50 -12.22 -4.72 6.24
N THR A 51 -13.01 -5.04 5.20
CA THR A 51 -13.14 -6.43 4.73
C THR A 51 -11.83 -6.98 4.18
N LEU A 52 -10.89 -6.12 3.77
CA LEU A 52 -9.55 -6.51 3.31
C LEU A 52 -8.69 -7.07 4.46
N TYR A 53 -9.07 -6.83 5.72
CA TYR A 53 -8.34 -7.37 6.87
C TYR A 53 -8.46 -8.90 6.98
N ALA A 54 -9.47 -9.49 6.32
CA ALA A 54 -9.62 -10.94 6.16
C ALA A 54 -8.46 -11.59 5.38
N PHE A 55 -7.63 -10.78 4.71
CA PHE A 55 -6.41 -11.24 4.08
C PHE A 55 -5.41 -11.87 5.06
N VAL A 56 -5.41 -11.45 6.33
CA VAL A 56 -4.48 -11.99 7.33
C VAL A 56 -4.91 -13.40 7.73
N PRO A 57 -4.04 -14.43 7.55
CA PRO A 57 -4.39 -15.80 7.92
C PRO A 57 -4.80 -15.94 9.39
N GLY A 58 -5.94 -16.60 9.64
CA GLY A 58 -6.51 -16.72 10.98
C GLY A 58 -5.61 -17.40 12.01
N PHE A 59 -4.66 -18.25 11.60
CA PHE A 59 -3.71 -18.87 12.54
C PHE A 59 -2.70 -17.87 13.13
N LEU A 60 -2.37 -16.80 12.39
CA LEU A 60 -1.49 -15.73 12.88
C LEU A 60 -2.17 -14.92 13.99
N ILE A 61 -3.49 -14.71 13.85
CA ILE A 61 -4.33 -14.01 14.82
C ILE A 61 -4.60 -14.89 16.05
N LYS A 62 -4.97 -16.16 15.84
CA LYS A 62 -5.33 -17.09 16.94
C LYS A 62 -4.15 -17.51 17.80
N LYS A 63 -2.94 -17.60 17.23
CA LYS A 63 -1.73 -18.06 17.94
C LYS A 63 -0.56 -17.08 17.75
N PRO A 64 -0.65 -15.85 18.29
CA PRO A 64 0.31 -14.78 18.00
C PRO A 64 1.74 -15.06 18.52
N HIS A 65 1.88 -15.89 19.55
CA HIS A 65 3.17 -16.25 20.15
C HIS A 65 3.75 -17.58 19.64
N SER A 66 3.07 -18.26 18.71
CA SER A 66 3.58 -19.50 18.13
C SER A 66 4.93 -19.27 17.41
N VAL A 67 5.72 -20.34 17.26
CA VAL A 67 7.00 -20.28 16.55
C VAL A 67 6.80 -19.75 15.12
N ILE A 68 5.76 -20.22 14.43
CA ILE A 68 5.41 -19.79 13.07
C ILE A 68 5.10 -18.29 13.05
N SER A 69 4.22 -17.81 13.95
CA SER A 69 3.87 -16.39 14.01
C SER A 69 5.08 -15.51 14.31
N ARG A 70 5.97 -15.94 15.22
CA ARG A 70 7.23 -15.21 15.51
C ARG A 70 8.14 -15.12 14.28
N VAL A 71 8.27 -16.20 13.52
CA VAL A 71 9.06 -16.21 12.27
C VAL A 71 8.41 -15.31 11.21
N VAL A 72 7.12 -15.44 10.97
CA VAL A 72 6.38 -14.60 10.00
C VAL A 72 6.52 -13.12 10.36
N ASN A 73 6.29 -12.75 11.63
CA ASN A 73 6.43 -11.37 12.11
C ASN A 73 7.87 -10.83 11.94
N ALA A 74 8.88 -11.68 12.15
CA ALA A 74 10.28 -11.28 11.99
C ALA A 74 10.66 -11.02 10.52
N VAL A 75 10.11 -11.81 9.60
CA VAL A 75 10.41 -11.80 8.16
C VAL A 75 9.54 -10.79 7.40
N MET A 76 8.32 -10.49 7.85
CA MET A 76 7.36 -9.64 7.13
C MET A 76 7.91 -8.25 6.77
N ALA A 77 8.75 -7.68 7.63
CA ALA A 77 9.42 -6.41 7.38
C ALA A 77 10.90 -6.57 6.95
N SER A 78 11.24 -7.65 6.25
CA SER A 78 12.58 -7.90 5.70
C SER A 78 12.76 -7.33 4.30
N SER A 79 14.03 -7.15 3.89
CA SER A 79 14.36 -6.76 2.52
C SER A 79 13.95 -7.82 1.48
N LEU A 80 13.89 -9.09 1.87
CA LEU A 80 13.41 -10.18 1.03
C LEU A 80 11.94 -9.98 0.69
N VAL A 81 11.08 -9.77 1.69
CA VAL A 81 9.65 -9.48 1.47
C VAL A 81 9.48 -8.23 0.63
N ALA A 82 10.27 -7.18 0.87
CA ALA A 82 10.26 -5.98 0.05
C ALA A 82 10.58 -6.26 -1.44
N ALA A 83 11.60 -7.08 -1.71
CA ALA A 83 11.96 -7.48 -3.07
C ALA A 83 10.86 -8.32 -3.73
N THR A 84 10.30 -9.30 -3.00
CA THR A 84 9.19 -10.13 -3.47
C THR A 84 7.96 -9.29 -3.79
N LEU A 85 7.56 -8.37 -2.90
CA LEU A 85 6.43 -7.48 -3.13
C LEU A 85 6.64 -6.60 -4.37
N ARG A 86 7.85 -6.08 -4.59
CA ARG A 86 8.15 -5.30 -5.82
C ARG A 86 8.05 -6.14 -7.08
N LEU A 87 8.43 -7.42 -7.02
CA LEU A 87 8.30 -8.33 -8.15
C LEU A 87 6.83 -8.64 -8.42
N VAL A 88 6.07 -8.98 -7.37
CA VAL A 88 4.63 -9.26 -7.46
C VAL A 88 3.89 -8.05 -8.00
N MET A 89 4.10 -6.84 -7.46
CA MET A 89 3.44 -5.62 -7.94
C MET A 89 3.77 -5.24 -9.39
N LYS A 90 4.86 -5.77 -9.98
CA LYS A 90 5.18 -5.62 -11.40
C LYS A 90 4.61 -6.72 -12.28
N ALA A 91 4.09 -7.79 -11.69
CA ALA A 91 3.45 -8.87 -12.42
C ALA A 91 2.08 -8.43 -12.99
N ASN A 92 1.49 -9.31 -13.78
CA ASN A 92 0.15 -9.15 -14.34
C ASN A 92 -0.60 -10.48 -14.26
N ASP A 93 -1.91 -10.44 -14.54
CA ASP A 93 -2.76 -11.63 -14.48
C ASP A 93 -2.36 -12.72 -15.49
N LYS A 94 -1.59 -12.42 -16.54
CA LYS A 94 -1.08 -13.44 -17.46
C LYS A 94 0.01 -14.31 -16.82
N VAL A 95 0.79 -13.72 -15.91
CA VAL A 95 1.87 -14.42 -15.19
C VAL A 95 1.36 -15.05 -13.91
N LEU A 96 0.46 -14.37 -13.20
CA LEU A 96 -0.07 -14.83 -11.91
C LEU A 96 -1.62 -14.72 -11.87
N PRO A 97 -2.35 -15.64 -12.53
CA PRO A 97 -3.81 -15.59 -12.66
C PRO A 97 -4.54 -16.05 -11.38
N ILE A 98 -4.19 -15.51 -10.22
CA ILE A 98 -4.70 -15.98 -8.93
C ILE A 98 -5.79 -15.08 -8.34
N HIS A 99 -6.74 -15.68 -7.65
CA HIS A 99 -7.52 -15.00 -6.62
C HIS A 99 -6.80 -15.21 -5.29
N MET A 100 -6.51 -14.13 -4.56
CA MET A 100 -5.83 -14.27 -3.27
C MET A 100 -6.76 -14.93 -2.25
N PRO A 101 -6.35 -16.03 -1.59
CA PRO A 101 -7.10 -16.60 -0.48
C PRO A 101 -7.33 -15.54 0.61
N GLY A 102 -8.54 -15.47 1.15
CA GLY A 102 -8.91 -14.45 2.15
C GLY A 102 -9.23 -13.06 1.56
N LEU A 103 -9.17 -12.90 0.24
CA LEU A 103 -9.51 -11.66 -0.46
C LEU A 103 -10.58 -11.90 -1.54
N PRO A 104 -11.86 -12.01 -1.16
CA PRO A 104 -12.93 -12.37 -2.09
C PRO A 104 -13.22 -11.30 -3.14
N HIS A 105 -12.73 -10.06 -2.97
CA HIS A 105 -13.03 -8.89 -3.81
C HIS A 105 -12.86 -9.14 -5.30
N SER A 106 -11.75 -9.75 -5.72
CA SER A 106 -11.51 -10.05 -7.15
C SER A 106 -12.53 -11.05 -7.72
N GLN A 107 -12.97 -12.03 -6.92
CA GLN A 107 -14.00 -13.00 -7.29
C GLN A 107 -15.37 -12.33 -7.33
N LEU A 108 -15.71 -11.55 -6.31
CA LEU A 108 -16.99 -10.84 -6.20
C LEU A 108 -17.19 -9.86 -7.36
N ILE A 109 -16.18 -9.02 -7.64
CA ILE A 109 -16.21 -8.09 -8.77
C ILE A 109 -16.42 -8.85 -10.08
N SER A 110 -15.68 -9.94 -10.29
CA SER A 110 -15.81 -10.74 -11.51
C SER A 110 -17.21 -11.37 -11.65
N ALA A 111 -17.77 -11.89 -10.55
CA ALA A 111 -19.07 -12.54 -10.54
C ALA A 111 -20.22 -11.55 -10.77
N VAL A 112 -20.15 -10.35 -10.18
CA VAL A 112 -21.23 -9.34 -10.27
C VAL A 112 -21.18 -8.56 -11.58
N THR A 113 -19.99 -8.22 -12.08
CA THR A 113 -19.82 -7.33 -13.25
C THR A 113 -19.58 -8.08 -14.56
N GLY A 114 -19.21 -9.36 -14.50
CA GLY A 114 -18.74 -10.13 -15.65
C GLY A 114 -17.32 -9.76 -16.12
N MET A 115 -16.66 -8.78 -15.48
CA MET A 115 -15.27 -8.43 -15.78
C MET A 115 -14.31 -9.55 -15.38
N ARG A 116 -13.24 -9.76 -16.15
CA ARG A 116 -12.18 -10.72 -15.78
C ARG A 116 -11.18 -10.06 -14.84
N VAL A 117 -11.46 -10.11 -13.53
CA VAL A 117 -10.60 -9.49 -12.51
C VAL A 117 -9.93 -10.57 -11.65
N LYS A 118 -8.60 -10.71 -11.76
CA LYS A 118 -7.79 -11.44 -10.77
C LYS A 118 -7.02 -10.45 -9.89
N PHE A 119 -6.16 -10.97 -9.01
CA PHE A 119 -5.48 -10.15 -8.01
C PHE A 119 -4.60 -9.04 -8.60
N MET A 120 -3.89 -9.28 -9.71
CA MET A 120 -3.02 -8.25 -10.27
C MET A 120 -3.82 -7.17 -10.98
N THR A 121 -4.88 -7.53 -11.72
CA THR A 121 -5.82 -6.55 -12.26
C THR A 121 -6.48 -5.73 -11.16
N LEU A 122 -6.89 -6.35 -10.03
CA LEU A 122 -7.42 -5.63 -8.87
C LEU A 122 -6.43 -4.59 -8.36
N CYS A 123 -5.17 -4.98 -8.16
CA CYS A 123 -4.12 -4.04 -7.74
C CYS A 123 -3.90 -2.90 -8.75
N GLN A 124 -3.94 -3.18 -10.06
CA GLN A 124 -3.77 -2.17 -11.11
C GLN A 124 -4.94 -1.16 -11.15
N ILE A 125 -6.18 -1.63 -10.93
CA ILE A 125 -7.37 -0.75 -10.84
C ILE A 125 -7.17 0.25 -9.71
N GLY A 126 -6.78 -0.21 -8.52
CA GLY A 126 -6.56 0.68 -7.39
C GLY A 126 -5.30 1.55 -7.54
N GLU A 127 -4.24 1.04 -8.17
CA GLU A 127 -3.08 1.86 -8.50
C GLU A 127 -3.47 3.04 -9.42
N ARG A 128 -4.35 2.79 -10.40
CA ARG A 128 -4.88 3.82 -11.29
C ARG A 128 -5.72 4.85 -10.52
N GLY A 129 -6.65 4.40 -9.67
CA GLY A 129 -7.48 5.29 -8.84
C GLY A 129 -6.65 6.21 -7.96
N TYR A 130 -5.70 5.64 -7.22
CA TYR A 130 -4.87 6.42 -6.30
C TYR A 130 -3.95 7.42 -7.03
N ASN A 131 -3.43 7.07 -8.21
CA ASN A 131 -2.66 8.02 -9.02
C ASN A 131 -3.53 9.12 -9.63
N LEU A 132 -4.78 8.80 -10.00
CA LEU A 132 -5.75 9.78 -10.46
C LEU A 132 -6.06 10.83 -9.37
N GLU A 133 -6.32 10.38 -8.13
CA GLU A 133 -6.50 11.26 -6.98
C GLU A 133 -5.26 12.13 -6.73
N ARG A 134 -4.07 11.52 -6.78
CA ARG A 134 -2.82 12.27 -6.62
C ARG A 134 -2.66 13.37 -7.67
N LEU A 135 -2.93 13.07 -8.96
CA LEU A 135 -2.85 14.08 -10.03
C LEU A 135 -3.84 15.23 -9.80
N TYR A 136 -5.06 14.91 -9.40
CA TYR A 136 -6.09 15.90 -9.10
C TYR A 136 -5.65 16.86 -7.99
N ASN A 137 -4.99 16.34 -6.94
CA ASN A 137 -4.47 17.14 -5.83
C ASN A 137 -3.22 17.93 -6.23
N VAL A 138 -2.29 17.34 -6.97
CA VAL A 138 -1.09 18.04 -7.47
C VAL A 138 -1.48 19.24 -8.34
N LYS A 139 -2.50 19.10 -9.20
CA LYS A 139 -3.04 20.21 -10.00
C LYS A 139 -3.58 21.36 -9.14
N ARG A 140 -4.01 21.07 -7.90
CA ARG A 140 -4.49 22.06 -6.92
C ARG A 140 -3.39 22.59 -5.99
N GLY A 141 -2.13 22.30 -6.30
CA GLY A 141 -0.99 22.80 -5.54
C GLY A 141 -0.52 21.87 -4.43
N LEU A 142 -0.97 20.61 -4.37
CA LEU A 142 -0.36 19.62 -3.48
C LEU A 142 1.08 19.36 -3.90
N THR A 143 2.01 19.50 -2.96
CA THR A 143 3.44 19.31 -3.18
C THR A 143 4.01 18.22 -2.28
N ALA A 144 5.26 17.85 -2.50
CA ALA A 144 5.98 17.03 -1.54
C ALA A 144 6.00 17.65 -0.14
N ALA A 145 5.95 18.97 0.05
CA ALA A 145 5.99 19.58 1.39
C ALA A 145 4.78 19.21 2.26
N ASP A 146 3.65 18.90 1.61
CA ASP A 146 2.39 18.53 2.26
C ASP A 146 2.37 17.07 2.73
N ASP A 147 3.21 16.21 2.13
CA ASP A 147 3.42 14.82 2.57
C ASP A 147 4.34 14.80 3.81
N ARG A 148 3.79 15.27 4.94
CA ARG A 148 4.48 15.45 6.23
C ARG A 148 3.72 14.82 7.41
N LEU A 149 4.44 14.61 8.51
CA LEU A 149 3.88 14.23 9.80
C LEU A 149 4.04 15.37 10.82
N PRO A 150 3.29 15.39 11.92
CA PRO A 150 3.53 16.30 13.03
C PRO A 150 4.99 16.25 13.49
N GLY A 151 5.56 17.42 13.79
CA GLY A 151 6.99 17.56 14.14
C GLY A 151 7.44 16.64 15.27
N ARG A 152 6.58 16.43 16.28
CA ARG A 152 6.81 15.51 17.40
C ARG A 152 7.22 14.11 16.94
N LEU A 153 6.58 13.56 15.90
CA LEU A 153 6.83 12.19 15.44
C LEU A 153 8.16 12.05 14.70
N VAL A 154 8.68 13.12 14.10
CA VAL A 154 9.88 13.09 13.24
C VAL A 154 11.12 13.68 13.92
N ASN A 155 10.93 14.54 14.91
CA ASN A 155 12.02 15.26 15.58
C ASN A 155 12.30 14.73 16.99
N GLU A 156 11.30 14.18 17.68
CA GLU A 156 11.45 13.66 19.04
C GLU A 156 11.50 12.13 19.03
N LEU A 157 12.28 11.58 19.97
CA LEU A 157 12.26 10.15 20.26
C LEU A 157 10.95 9.83 21.01
N GLU A 158 10.21 8.83 20.54
CA GLU A 158 9.06 8.29 21.28
C GLU A 158 9.53 7.67 22.61
N ASP A 159 10.66 6.97 22.57
CA ASP A 159 11.34 6.39 23.72
C ASP A 159 12.79 6.90 23.75
N PRO A 160 13.17 7.70 24.76
CA PRO A 160 14.53 8.24 24.89
C PRO A 160 15.64 7.17 24.94
N GLN A 161 15.32 5.93 25.33
CA GLN A 161 16.28 4.83 25.39
C GLN A 161 16.50 4.16 24.03
N LEU A 162 15.62 4.44 23.05
CA LEU A 162 15.63 3.83 21.73
C LEU A 162 15.96 4.90 20.67
N PRO A 163 17.18 4.93 20.10
CA PRO A 163 17.60 5.96 19.16
C PRO A 163 16.85 5.93 17.81
N ASP A 164 16.17 4.82 17.50
CA ASP A 164 15.36 4.63 16.30
C ASP A 164 13.84 4.83 16.54
N SER A 165 13.47 5.39 17.70
CA SER A 165 12.06 5.57 18.09
C SER A 165 11.39 6.80 17.48
N LYS A 166 12.13 7.64 16.72
CA LYS A 166 11.54 8.67 15.86
C LYS A 166 11.24 8.13 14.47
N VAL A 167 10.22 8.67 13.80
CA VAL A 167 9.82 8.23 12.46
C VAL A 167 10.84 8.71 11.41
N PRO A 168 11.52 7.81 10.67
CA PRO A 168 12.47 8.19 9.62
C PRO A 168 11.74 8.59 8.32
N LEU A 169 10.91 9.63 8.38
CA LEU A 169 9.96 10.02 7.33
C LEU A 169 10.64 10.28 5.99
N ALA A 170 11.79 10.97 5.97
CA ALA A 170 12.51 11.28 4.74
C ALA A 170 12.91 10.02 3.95
N ILE A 171 13.37 8.98 4.64
CA ILE A 171 13.75 7.70 4.05
C ILE A 171 12.51 6.97 3.53
N LEU A 172 11.46 6.90 4.35
CA LEU A 172 10.19 6.23 4.01
C LEU A 172 9.54 6.88 2.78
N LYS A 173 9.47 8.22 2.76
CA LYS A 173 8.89 9.01 1.67
C LYS A 173 9.64 8.84 0.35
N ARG A 174 10.97 8.99 0.36
CA ARG A 174 11.80 8.77 -0.84
C ARG A 174 11.59 7.36 -1.41
N LYS A 175 11.53 6.37 -0.52
CA LYS A 175 11.29 4.98 -0.92
C LYS A 175 9.88 4.77 -1.48
N TYR A 176 8.87 5.35 -0.83
CA TYR A 176 7.48 5.30 -1.25
C TYR A 176 7.28 5.90 -2.64
N TYR A 177 7.76 7.12 -2.90
CA TYR A 177 7.68 7.74 -4.24
C TYR A 177 8.31 6.87 -5.32
N ARG A 178 9.49 6.30 -5.05
CA ARG A 178 10.15 5.40 -6.00
C ARG A 178 9.30 4.17 -6.32
N ILE A 179 8.61 3.59 -5.34
CA ILE A 179 7.76 2.41 -5.53
C ILE A 179 6.47 2.79 -6.28
N ARG A 180 5.84 3.92 -5.94
CA ARG A 180 4.67 4.45 -6.66
C ARG A 180 4.99 4.88 -8.10
N GLY A 181 6.27 5.07 -8.43
CA GLY A 181 6.68 5.58 -9.73
C GLY A 181 6.45 7.09 -9.85
N TRP A 182 6.69 7.82 -8.76
CA TRP A 182 6.63 9.28 -8.67
C TRP A 182 8.05 9.87 -8.65
N ASP A 183 8.17 11.15 -9.00
CA ASP A 183 9.39 11.92 -8.85
C ASP A 183 9.63 12.39 -7.40
N GLN A 184 10.69 13.17 -7.18
CA GLN A 184 11.03 13.69 -5.85
C GLN A 184 10.05 14.76 -5.36
N SER A 185 9.32 15.41 -6.26
CA SER A 185 8.27 16.38 -5.97
C SER A 185 6.92 15.71 -5.63
N GLY A 186 6.86 14.37 -5.67
CA GLY A 186 5.66 13.61 -5.40
C GLY A 186 4.65 13.62 -6.56
N VAL A 187 5.14 13.83 -7.79
CA VAL A 187 4.32 13.83 -9.01
C VAL A 187 4.48 12.49 -9.74
N PRO A 188 3.39 11.82 -10.16
CA PRO A 188 3.48 10.60 -10.95
C PRO A 188 4.27 10.79 -12.25
N LEU A 189 5.25 9.91 -12.50
CA LEU A 189 6.08 9.98 -13.71
C LEU A 189 5.27 9.66 -14.97
N ALA A 190 5.63 10.26 -16.10
CA ALA A 190 4.95 10.02 -17.39
C ALA A 190 4.90 8.54 -17.78
N LYS A 191 5.93 7.74 -17.46
CA LYS A 191 5.92 6.28 -17.68
C LYS A 191 4.82 5.57 -16.87
N THR A 192 4.59 6.02 -15.64
CA THR A 192 3.58 5.47 -14.73
C THR A 192 2.19 5.82 -15.25
N LEU A 193 1.99 7.08 -15.64
CA LEU A 193 0.73 7.56 -16.22
C LEU A 193 0.35 6.80 -17.49
N ARG A 194 1.30 6.64 -18.43
CA ARG A 194 1.09 5.85 -19.66
C ARG A 194 0.70 4.41 -19.36
N ARG A 195 1.40 3.75 -18.43
CA ARG A 195 1.10 2.36 -18.04
C ARG A 195 -0.30 2.22 -17.43
N LEU A 196 -0.75 3.22 -16.68
CA LEU A 196 -2.06 3.22 -16.01
C LEU A 196 -3.19 3.74 -16.91
N GLY A 197 -2.91 4.11 -18.17
CA GLY A 197 -3.90 4.69 -19.07
C GLY A 197 -4.46 6.03 -18.59
N LEU A 198 -3.64 6.81 -17.86
CA LEU A 198 -3.97 8.17 -17.43
C LEU A 198 -3.28 9.13 -18.42
N VAL A 199 -4.04 9.77 -19.31
CA VAL A 199 -3.49 10.72 -20.28
C VAL A 199 -3.48 12.11 -19.65
N LEU A 200 -2.34 12.80 -19.65
CA LEU A 200 -2.20 14.16 -19.12
C LEU A 200 -3.17 15.16 -19.76
N ARG A 201 -3.59 14.93 -21.01
CA ARG A 201 -4.56 15.77 -21.74
C ARG A 201 -5.91 15.85 -21.03
N ASP A 202 -6.35 14.78 -20.36
CA ASP A 202 -7.64 14.74 -19.65
C ASP A 202 -7.67 15.68 -18.43
N PHE A 203 -6.51 16.21 -18.02
CA PHE A 203 -6.34 17.11 -16.88
C PHE A 203 -5.77 18.47 -17.29
N LEU A 204 -5.57 18.72 -18.58
CA LEU A 204 -5.20 20.02 -19.15
C LEU A 204 -6.47 20.72 -19.66
N ILE A 205 -7.28 21.21 -18.72
CA ILE A 205 -8.29 22.25 -18.94
C ILE A 205 -8.06 23.31 -17.87
#